data_AF-A0A974CUT3-F1
#
_entry.id   AF-A0A974CUT3-F1
#
_cell.length_a   1.000
_cell.length_b   1.000
_cell.length_c   1.000
_cell.angle_alpha   90.00
_cell.angle_beta   90.00
_cell.angle_gamma   90.00
#
_symmetry.space_group_name_H-M   'P 1'
#
loop_
_entity.id
_entity.type
_entity.pdbx_description
1 polymer ?
#
loop_
_entity_poly.entity_id
_entity_poly.type
_entity_poly.pdbx_seq_one_letter_code
_entity_poly.pdbx_strand_id
1 'polypeptide(L)'
;MENFVQNYNGAIWGHQGPQLFTRILNQFCVIPQFKSTEDVKCGNISFLHPQRFYPIPYPAWRRYYDVWQNVQTFNDSYALHLWNFMNQEKKSMVPGSNTLIEHLYKQYCPTTYGALERNQSIYG
;
A
#
# COMPACT_ATOMS: atom_id res chain seq x y z
N MET A 1 21.57 -2.46 15.64
CA MET A 1 22.27 -1.48 14.77
C MET A 1 23.38 -2.10 13.93
N GLU A 2 24.08 -3.13 14.41
CA GLU A 2 25.22 -3.75 13.69
C GLU A 2 24.91 -4.15 12.25
N ASN A 3 23.81 -4.86 12.00
CA ASN A 3 23.45 -5.30 10.64
C ASN A 3 23.26 -4.12 9.67
N PHE A 4 22.71 -3.00 10.15
CA PHE A 4 22.55 -1.78 9.36
C PHE A 4 23.91 -1.29 8.85
N VAL A 5 24.88 -1.16 9.77
CA VAL A 5 26.19 -0.57 9.49
C VAL A 5 27.02 -1.49 8.60
N GLN A 6 27.10 -2.79 8.94
CA GLN A 6 27.92 -3.75 8.21
C GLN A 6 27.43 -4.02 6.78
N ASN A 7 26.12 -3.89 6.54
CA ASN A 7 25.50 -4.16 5.25
C ASN A 7 24.95 -2.87 4.64
N TYR A 8 25.53 -1.70 4.93
CA TYR A 8 25.03 -0.47 4.32
C TYR A 8 25.24 -0.49 2.80
N ASN A 9 24.18 -0.30 2.03
CA ASN A 9 24.25 -0.14 0.59
C ASN A 9 23.26 0.92 0.10
N GLY A 10 23.77 2.12 -0.17
CA GLY A 10 22.97 3.25 -0.65
C GLY A 10 22.52 3.14 -2.11
N ALA A 11 23.07 2.20 -2.90
CA ALA A 11 22.67 2.00 -4.29
C ALA A 11 21.31 1.29 -4.44
N ILE A 12 20.83 0.64 -3.38
CA ILE A 12 19.57 -0.11 -3.38
C ILE A 12 18.60 0.60 -2.42
N TRP A 13 17.56 1.23 -2.97
CA TRP A 13 16.58 2.04 -2.22
C TRP A 13 16.01 1.34 -0.99
N GLY A 14 15.70 0.04 -1.09
CA GLY A 14 15.09 -0.74 0.00
C GLY A 14 16.07 -1.39 0.98
N HIS A 15 17.39 -1.23 0.80
CA HIS A 15 18.40 -2.05 1.49
C HIS A 15 18.45 -1.85 3.00
N GLN A 16 18.30 -0.60 3.42
CA GLN A 16 18.33 -0.18 4.82
C GLN A 16 16.94 -0.05 5.44
N GLY A 17 15.89 -0.18 4.62
CA GLY A 17 14.49 -0.19 5.05
C GLY A 17 13.93 -1.62 5.05
N PRO A 18 12.97 -1.95 4.17
CA PRO A 18 12.30 -3.25 4.20
C PRO A 18 13.25 -4.46 4.21
N GLN A 19 14.30 -4.45 3.38
CA GLN A 19 15.23 -5.58 3.29
C GLN A 19 16.03 -5.79 4.59
N LEU A 20 16.33 -4.71 5.33
CA LEU A 20 16.97 -4.83 6.62
C LEU A 20 16.09 -5.55 7.63
N PHE A 21 14.81 -5.16 7.72
CA PHE A 21 13.87 -5.85 8.60
C PHE A 21 13.72 -7.31 8.20
N THR A 22 13.63 -7.62 6.90
CA THR A 22 13.62 -9.00 6.38
C THR A 22 14.87 -9.78 6.81
N ARG A 23 16.08 -9.22 6.68
CA ARG A 23 17.33 -9.89 7.10
C ARG A 23 17.35 -10.19 8.59
N ILE A 24 16.96 -9.23 9.42
CA ILE A 24 16.90 -9.41 10.88
C ILE A 24 15.84 -10.44 11.26
N LEU A 25 14.64 -10.36 10.69
CA LEU A 25 13.56 -11.31 10.97
C LEU A 25 13.93 -12.74 10.57
N ASN A 26 14.62 -12.93 9.45
CA ASN A 26 15.10 -14.23 8.99
C ASN A 26 16.10 -14.91 9.94
N GLN A 27 16.73 -14.18 10.87
CA GLN A 27 17.60 -14.78 11.88
C GLN A 27 16.82 -15.50 12.99
N PHE A 28 15.56 -15.13 13.19
CA PHE A 28 14.72 -15.65 14.29
C PHE A 28 13.52 -16.46 13.79
N CYS A 29 13.05 -16.18 12.58
CA CYS A 29 11.83 -16.75 12.02
C CYS A 29 12.04 -17.16 10.56
N VAL A 30 11.46 -18.28 10.16
CA VAL A 30 11.31 -18.60 8.73
C VAL A 30 10.20 -17.71 8.19
N ILE A 31 10.53 -16.80 7.28
CA ILE A 31 9.52 -15.93 6.66
C ILE A 31 8.55 -16.79 5.86
N PRO A 32 7.24 -16.71 6.15
CA PRO A 32 6.27 -17.58 5.51
C PRO A 32 6.09 -17.21 4.04
N GLN A 33 5.95 -18.23 3.19
CA GLN A 33 5.26 -18.08 1.93
C GLN A 33 3.77 -18.26 2.20
N PHE A 34 3.00 -17.18 2.07
CA PHE A 34 1.56 -17.23 2.25
C PHE A 34 0.92 -18.11 1.17
N LYS A 35 0.47 -19.31 1.55
CA LYS A 35 -0.29 -20.24 0.69
C LYS A 35 -1.81 -20.10 0.87
N SER A 36 -2.22 -19.51 1.98
CA SER A 36 -3.61 -19.16 2.33
C SER A 36 -3.68 -17.67 2.66
N THR A 37 -4.89 -17.16 2.92
CA THR A 37 -5.15 -15.77 3.35
C THR A 37 -4.95 -15.56 4.86
N GLU A 38 -4.45 -16.57 5.57
CA GLU A 38 -4.26 -16.52 7.01
C GLU A 38 -2.98 -15.76 7.37
N ASP A 39 -3.04 -15.05 8.49
CA ASP A 39 -1.88 -14.43 9.09
C ASP A 39 -1.06 -15.49 9.85
N VAL A 40 0.27 -15.41 9.77
CA VAL A 40 1.17 -16.38 10.38
C VAL A 40 1.84 -15.76 11.60
N LYS A 41 2.06 -16.54 12.66
CA LYS A 41 2.80 -16.10 13.85
C LYS A 41 4.10 -16.87 14.01
N CYS A 42 5.14 -16.17 14.44
CA CYS A 42 6.41 -16.73 14.88
C CYS A 42 6.76 -16.10 16.23
N GLY A 43 6.59 -16.87 17.31
CA GLY A 43 6.64 -16.33 18.67
C GLY A 43 5.66 -15.16 18.82
N ASN A 44 6.18 -13.99 19.19
CA ASN A 44 5.40 -12.77 19.39
C ASN A 44 5.32 -11.88 18.13
N ILE A 45 5.82 -12.34 16.98
CA ILE A 45 5.81 -11.61 15.72
C ILE A 45 4.70 -12.13 14.83
N SER A 46 3.84 -11.22 14.37
CA SER A 46 2.78 -11.52 13.39
C SER A 46 3.22 -11.13 11.99
N PHE A 47 3.25 -12.11 11.09
CA PHE A 47 3.40 -11.93 9.66
C PHE A 47 1.99 -11.85 9.05
N LEU A 48 1.57 -10.63 8.75
CA LEU A 48 0.27 -10.36 8.17
C LEU A 48 0.25 -10.68 6.67
N HIS A 49 -0.82 -11.32 6.21
CA HIS A 49 -1.02 -11.63 4.80
C HIS A 49 -1.00 -10.33 3.97
N PRO A 50 -0.38 -10.30 2.78
CA PRO A 50 -0.28 -9.08 1.97
C PRO A 50 -1.62 -8.39 1.71
N GLN A 51 -2.73 -9.13 1.62
CA GLN A 51 -4.09 -8.58 1.48
C GLN A 51 -4.48 -7.60 2.59
N ARG A 52 -3.88 -7.68 3.79
CA ARG A 52 -4.14 -6.73 4.89
C ARG A 52 -3.77 -5.29 4.52
N PHE A 53 -2.81 -5.08 3.62
CA PHE A 53 -2.32 -3.75 3.23
C PHE A 53 -2.31 -3.51 1.71
N TYR A 54 -2.27 -4.58 0.93
CA TYR A 54 -2.12 -4.58 -0.52
C TYR A 54 -3.19 -5.45 -1.19
N PRO A 55 -4.49 -5.24 -0.92
CA PRO A 55 -5.55 -6.02 -1.58
C PRO A 55 -5.57 -5.82 -3.10
N ILE A 56 -5.06 -4.68 -3.59
CA ILE A 56 -4.69 -4.48 -5.00
C ILE A 56 -3.15 -4.43 -5.06
N PRO A 57 -2.48 -5.49 -5.53
CA PRO A 57 -1.03 -5.56 -5.56
C PRO A 57 -0.45 -4.69 -6.68
N TYR A 58 0.84 -4.37 -6.59
CA TYR A 58 1.51 -3.47 -7.53
C TYR A 58 1.37 -3.84 -9.02
N PRO A 59 1.29 -5.12 -9.46
CA PRO A 59 1.09 -5.42 -10.88
C PRO A 59 -0.29 -4.97 -11.39
N ALA A 60 -1.27 -4.89 -10.48
CA ALA A 60 -2.66 -4.52 -10.76
C ALA A 60 -2.97 -3.07 -10.37
N TRP A 61 -1.96 -2.21 -10.16
CA TRP A 61 -2.12 -0.85 -9.67
C TRP A 61 -3.13 0.01 -10.45
N ARG A 62 -3.29 -0.24 -11.77
CA ARG A 62 -4.23 0.49 -12.63
C ARG A 62 -5.67 0.36 -12.17
N ARG A 63 -6.01 -0.72 -11.44
CA ARG A 63 -7.36 -0.98 -10.92
C ARG A 63 -7.89 0.12 -10.01
N TYR A 64 -7.02 0.89 -9.36
CA TYR A 64 -7.44 2.07 -8.59
C TYR A 64 -8.10 3.15 -9.46
N TYR A 65 -7.81 3.18 -10.76
CA TYR A 65 -8.27 4.21 -11.70
C TYR A 65 -9.31 3.68 -12.70
N ASP A 66 -9.81 2.46 -12.50
CA ASP A 66 -10.88 1.88 -13.31
C ASP A 66 -12.24 2.35 -12.78
N VAL A 67 -13.24 2.44 -13.67
CA VAL A 67 -14.63 2.76 -13.31
C VAL A 67 -15.27 1.59 -12.57
N TRP A 68 -15.85 1.84 -11.40
CA TRP A 68 -16.47 0.81 -10.56
C TRP A 68 -17.92 1.17 -10.28
N GLN A 69 -18.85 0.30 -10.69
CA GLN A 69 -20.29 0.51 -10.50
C GLN A 69 -20.71 0.34 -9.03
N ASN A 70 -20.07 -0.58 -8.31
CA ASN A 70 -20.29 -0.82 -6.89
C ASN A 70 -18.94 -0.76 -6.18
N VAL A 71 -18.84 0.04 -5.12
CA VAL A 71 -17.62 0.14 -4.33
C VAL A 71 -17.42 -1.17 -3.58
N GLN A 72 -16.48 -2.01 -4.02
CA GLN A 72 -16.13 -3.22 -3.29
C GLN A 72 -15.54 -2.81 -1.94
N THR A 73 -16.04 -3.41 -0.87
CA THR A 73 -15.51 -3.16 0.47
C THR A 73 -14.27 -4.01 0.70
N PHE A 74 -13.15 -3.36 1.04
CA PHE A 74 -11.90 -4.01 1.42
C PHE A 74 -11.93 -4.46 2.89
N ASN A 75 -12.92 -5.27 3.27
CA ASN A 75 -13.20 -5.62 4.68
C ASN A 75 -12.04 -6.38 5.35
N ASP A 76 -11.25 -7.11 4.56
CA ASP A 76 -10.09 -7.86 5.01
C ASP A 76 -8.81 -7.02 5.08
N SER A 77 -8.87 -5.73 4.78
CA SER A 77 -7.72 -4.83 4.66
C SER A 77 -7.81 -3.68 5.66
N TYR A 78 -6.68 -3.39 6.31
CA TYR A 78 -6.53 -2.24 7.20
C TYR A 78 -6.15 -0.97 6.46
N ALA A 79 -5.52 -1.11 5.29
CA ALA A 79 -5.07 0.00 4.47
C ALA A 79 -5.07 -0.35 2.97
N LEU A 80 -4.99 0.69 2.15
CA LEU A 80 -4.83 0.62 0.71
C LEU A 80 -3.56 1.37 0.32
N HIS A 81 -2.78 0.80 -0.60
CA HIS A 81 -1.55 1.40 -1.08
C HIS A 81 -1.69 1.86 -2.53
N LEU A 82 -1.55 3.17 -2.75
CA LEU A 82 -1.48 3.76 -4.08
C LEU A 82 -0.03 3.70 -4.60
N TRP A 83 0.17 2.93 -5.68
CA TRP A 83 1.49 2.61 -6.20
C TRP A 83 2.08 3.72 -7.10
N ASN A 84 2.52 4.83 -6.50
CA ASN A 84 3.02 6.00 -7.24
C ASN A 84 4.19 5.67 -8.18
N PHE A 85 5.13 4.83 -7.73
CA PHE A 85 6.26 4.40 -8.56
C PHE A 85 5.80 3.61 -9.80
N MET A 86 4.73 2.82 -9.67
CA MET A 86 4.18 2.07 -10.81
C MET A 86 3.36 2.96 -11.75
N ASN A 87 2.76 4.03 -11.21
CA ASN A 87 1.94 4.99 -11.94
C ASN A 87 2.78 5.99 -12.75
N GLN A 88 3.59 5.47 -13.68
CA GLN A 88 4.36 6.27 -14.64
C GLN A 88 3.46 7.05 -15.61
N GLU A 89 2.19 6.63 -15.73
CA GLU A 89 1.14 7.30 -16.52
C GLU A 89 0.60 8.57 -15.85
N LYS A 90 1.02 8.87 -14.61
CA LYS A 90 0.57 10.05 -13.85
C LYS A 90 -0.95 10.16 -13.71
N LYS A 91 -1.64 9.01 -13.63
CA LYS A 91 -3.08 8.98 -13.33
C LYS A 91 -3.32 9.60 -11.95
N SER A 92 -4.39 10.37 -11.81
CA SER A 92 -4.76 11.02 -10.56
C SER A 92 -6.25 10.82 -10.28
N MET A 93 -6.67 11.11 -9.05
CA MET A 93 -8.09 11.11 -8.69
C MET A 93 -8.77 12.30 -9.37
N VAL A 94 -9.85 12.02 -10.11
CA VAL A 94 -10.66 13.04 -10.80
C VAL A 94 -12.09 13.02 -10.24
N PRO A 95 -12.59 14.12 -9.67
CA PRO A 95 -13.99 14.24 -9.26
C PRO A 95 -14.95 13.94 -10.43
N GLY A 96 -15.97 13.11 -10.19
CA GLY A 96 -16.96 12.70 -11.19
C GLY A 96 -16.54 11.56 -12.13
N SER A 97 -15.33 11.00 -11.99
CA SER A 97 -14.82 9.93 -12.87
C SER A 97 -15.47 8.54 -12.66
N ASN A 98 -16.20 8.36 -11.57
CA ASN A 98 -16.75 7.10 -11.07
C ASN A 98 -15.69 5.98 -10.90
N THR A 99 -14.44 6.37 -10.64
CA THR A 99 -13.33 5.42 -10.45
C THR A 99 -13.20 4.95 -9.01
N LEU A 100 -12.54 3.81 -8.78
CA LEU A 100 -12.30 3.30 -7.43
C LEU A 100 -11.63 4.34 -6.52
N ILE A 101 -10.57 5.00 -7.00
CA ILE A 101 -9.84 6.01 -6.21
C ILE A 101 -10.73 7.20 -5.84
N GLU A 102 -11.65 7.60 -6.72
CA GLU A 102 -12.61 8.65 -6.41
C GLU A 102 -13.56 8.22 -5.29
N HIS A 103 -14.12 7.01 -5.37
CA HIS A 103 -14.97 6.46 -4.31
C HIS A 103 -14.24 6.41 -2.96
N LEU A 104 -12.97 6.01 -2.97
CA LEU A 104 -12.14 6.01 -1.76
C LEU A 104 -11.92 7.42 -1.21
N TYR A 105 -11.66 8.41 -2.06
CA TYR A 105 -11.49 9.80 -1.63
C TYR A 105 -12.78 10.39 -1.05
N LYS A 106 -13.93 10.12 -1.69
CA LYS A 106 -15.25 10.51 -1.16
C LYS A 106 -15.50 9.94 0.24
N GLN A 107 -15.17 8.67 0.44
CA GLN A 107 -15.47 7.96 1.67
C GLN A 107 -14.48 8.27 2.81
N TYR A 108 -13.18 8.24 2.53
CA TYR A 108 -12.14 8.28 3.56
C TYR A 108 -11.36 9.60 3.64
N CYS A 109 -11.44 10.45 2.59
CA CYS A 109 -10.74 11.73 2.53
C CYS A 109 -11.68 12.88 2.10
N PRO A 110 -12.85 13.08 2.74
CA PRO A 110 -13.90 13.97 2.23
C PRO A 110 -13.46 15.44 2.09
N THR A 111 -12.61 15.93 2.99
CA THR A 111 -12.06 17.30 2.90
C THR A 111 -11.18 17.47 1.67
N THR A 112 -10.29 16.52 1.41
CA THR A 112 -9.42 16.51 0.23
C THR A 112 -10.25 16.40 -1.05
N TYR A 113 -11.24 15.51 -1.07
CA TYR A 113 -12.16 15.37 -2.21
C TYR A 113 -12.89 16.69 -2.50
N GLY A 114 -13.48 17.32 -1.47
CA GLY A 114 -14.22 18.58 -1.62
C GLY A 114 -13.34 19.74 -2.10
N ALA A 115 -12.08 19.80 -1.67
CA ALA A 115 -11.15 20.82 -2.18
C ALA A 115 -10.82 20.58 -3.66
N LEU A 116 -10.60 19.33 -4.06
CA LEU A 116 -10.34 18.95 -5.45
C LEU A 116 -11.55 19.24 -6.34
N GLU A 117 -12.77 18.97 -5.86
CA GLU A 117 -14.02 19.30 -6.56
C GLU A 117 -14.19 20.81 -6.78
N ARG A 118 -13.80 21.63 -5.78
CA ARG A 118 -13.84 23.10 -5.89
C ARG A 118 -12.61 23.71 -6.57
N ASN A 119 -11.65 22.89 -7.00
CA ASN A 119 -10.36 23.32 -7.52
C ASN A 119 -9.62 24.30 -6.58
N GLN A 120 -9.62 23.98 -5.29
CA GLN A 120 -9.00 24.76 -4.22
C GLN A 120 -7.73 24.07 -3.71
N SER A 121 -6.79 24.86 -3.18
CA SER A 121 -5.62 24.31 -2.48
C SER A 121 -6.05 23.56 -1.23
N ILE A 122 -5.47 22.38 -1.01
CA ILE A 122 -5.56 21.62 0.25
C ILE A 122 -4.52 22.04 1.29
N TYR A 123 -3.54 22.84 0.86
CA TYR A 123 -2.52 23.43 1.73
C TYR A 123 -2.92 24.90 1.93
N GLY A 124 -3.19 25.28 3.18
CA GLY A 124 -3.47 26.66 3.58
C GLY A 124 -2.25 27.56 3.47
#